data_AF-A0ABC9U281-F1
#
_entry.id   AF-A0ABC9U281-F1
#
_cell.length_a   1.000
_cell.length_b   1.000
_cell.length_c   1.000
_cell.angle_alpha   90.00
_cell.angle_beta   90.00
_cell.angle_gamma   90.00
#
_symmetry.space_group_name_H-M   'P 1'
#
loop_
_entity.id
_entity.type
_entity.pdbx_description
1 polymer ?
#
loop_
_entity_poly.entity_id
_entity_poly.type
_entity_poly.pdbx_seq_one_letter_code
_entity_poly.pdbx_strand_id
1 'polypeptide(L)'
;MTKMMKKKKILLWYDVEDYVTEEAENALLKLLELMHEYGVRATLKLCTKKYEQLIHNGRTDILELLADHELAFHMTNHSVHPIPSEYLDRMGFAQGALEFERREGQGFARLKSLTGQNLTSYGHPGVAWAPQVFPALRKWGIPTYLDIHDILRVYGQPFWFGGVLCYTKLNNLAHLDKEKKECSLIQSVELMDENDCHEVVFLSMYDHPHELVCTKFWDSANFAYGKNPAYLQPAPLREDGEFERLLEQYRTFFQYVNAHDEIEFVTVQQSMAYEQHRFEPITAEDVRMAARSLGGEAGFFDFHGEWSSASEILNLMARYLTGRAFLPELIYGPEREETSVLTSPVSAKELAEAIFSDTKRIFGYKQLQSLYRVGDNFINPVDAFATLSKAVSEGVSQLEVQSGRLAAADYVSRDIEFGGGWDLWKEDFRAENIIEQTVLQTWTLKPAVF
;
A
#
# COMPACT_ATOMS: atom_id res chain seq x y z
N MET A 1 12.44 34.73 -5.83
CA MET A 1 11.48 33.65 -6.14
C MET A 1 10.58 33.51 -4.93
N THR A 2 9.32 33.90 -5.05
CA THR A 2 8.31 33.63 -4.02
C THR A 2 8.18 32.11 -3.95
N LYS A 3 8.50 31.49 -2.79
CA LYS A 3 8.28 30.06 -2.58
C LYS A 3 6.78 29.83 -2.80
N MET A 4 6.39 29.10 -3.85
CA MET A 4 4.98 28.72 -4.02
C MET A 4 4.59 27.96 -2.75
N MET A 5 3.51 28.36 -2.09
CA MET A 5 3.02 27.63 -0.93
C MET A 5 2.51 26.28 -1.43
N LYS A 6 3.00 25.19 -0.81
CA LYS A 6 2.55 23.84 -1.11
C LYS A 6 1.10 23.69 -0.65
N LYS A 7 0.30 22.92 -1.38
CA LYS A 7 -1.09 22.65 -1.01
C LYS A 7 -1.10 21.60 0.10
N LYS A 8 -1.75 21.91 1.23
CA LYS A 8 -1.89 20.96 2.33
C LYS A 8 -3.16 20.13 2.13
N LYS A 9 -3.01 18.81 2.21
CA LYS A 9 -4.10 17.84 1.99
C LYS A 9 -4.20 16.91 3.18
N ILE A 10 -5.40 16.74 3.69
CA ILE A 10 -5.67 15.84 4.80
C ILE A 10 -6.37 14.59 4.25
N LEU A 11 -5.69 13.46 4.35
CA LEU A 11 -6.26 12.14 4.11
C LEU A 11 -6.92 11.69 5.42
N LEU A 12 -8.18 12.03 5.62
CA LEU A 12 -8.95 11.57 6.77
C LEU A 12 -9.53 10.19 6.50
N TRP A 13 -9.19 9.22 7.33
CA TRP A 13 -9.70 7.87 7.19
C TRP A 13 -10.04 7.20 8.51
N TYR A 14 -10.98 6.26 8.44
CA TYR A 14 -11.46 5.53 9.60
C TYR A 14 -11.58 4.05 9.33
N ASP A 15 -11.13 3.24 10.29
CA ASP A 15 -11.28 1.80 10.29
C ASP A 15 -12.59 1.45 10.99
N VAL A 16 -13.60 1.11 10.17
CA VAL A 16 -14.96 0.81 10.58
C VAL A 16 -15.12 -0.71 10.68
N GLU A 17 -14.56 -1.25 11.75
CA GLU A 17 -14.25 -2.68 11.91
C GLU A 17 -15.03 -3.37 13.04
N ASP A 18 -15.44 -2.65 14.09
CA ASP A 18 -16.14 -3.24 15.24
C ASP A 18 -17.60 -3.55 14.88
N TYR A 19 -17.88 -4.83 14.62
CA TYR A 19 -19.22 -5.36 14.38
C TYR A 19 -19.82 -6.11 15.58
N VAL A 20 -19.34 -5.83 16.78
CA VAL A 20 -19.72 -6.51 18.02
C VAL A 20 -20.35 -5.54 19.02
N THR A 21 -19.74 -4.38 19.21
CA THR A 21 -20.20 -3.37 20.18
C THR A 21 -21.34 -2.52 19.59
N GLU A 22 -22.49 -2.49 20.24
CA GLU A 22 -23.68 -1.77 19.77
C GLU A 22 -23.48 -0.24 19.82
N GLU A 23 -22.87 0.25 20.90
CA GLU A 23 -22.58 1.66 21.14
C GLU A 23 -21.66 2.24 20.05
N ALA A 24 -20.78 1.42 19.47
CA ALA A 24 -19.89 1.83 18.39
C ALA A 24 -20.65 2.19 17.10
N GLU A 25 -21.86 1.63 16.87
CA GLU A 25 -22.70 2.06 15.75
C GLU A 25 -23.22 3.48 15.97
N ASN A 26 -23.64 3.81 17.19
CA ASN A 26 -24.12 5.16 17.50
C ASN A 26 -22.99 6.20 17.46
N ALA A 27 -21.77 5.82 17.88
CA ALA A 27 -20.58 6.64 17.70
C ALA A 27 -20.31 6.91 16.22
N LEU A 28 -20.38 5.87 15.38
CA LEU A 28 -20.23 5.99 13.92
C LEU A 28 -21.28 6.93 13.33
N LEU A 29 -22.56 6.77 13.68
CA LEU A 29 -23.63 7.66 13.21
C LEU A 29 -23.32 9.12 13.53
N LYS A 30 -23.00 9.42 14.78
CA LYS A 30 -22.75 10.80 15.24
C LYS A 30 -21.52 11.43 14.58
N LEU A 31 -20.48 10.62 14.33
CA LEU A 31 -19.30 11.06 13.59
C LEU A 31 -19.63 11.35 12.12
N LEU A 32 -20.44 10.50 11.47
CA LEU A 32 -20.90 10.72 10.09
C LEU A 32 -21.80 11.95 9.98
N GLU A 33 -22.75 12.14 10.91
CA GLU A 33 -23.60 13.33 10.98
C GLU A 33 -22.76 14.61 11.11
N LEU A 34 -21.71 14.57 11.96
CA LEU A 34 -20.79 15.69 12.11
C LEU A 34 -20.01 15.95 10.82
N MET A 35 -19.48 14.91 10.17
CA MET A 35 -18.79 15.10 8.88
C MET A 35 -19.73 15.69 7.83
N HIS A 36 -20.98 15.22 7.75
CA HIS A 36 -21.99 15.75 6.85
C HIS A 36 -22.32 17.22 7.13
N GLU A 37 -22.47 17.61 8.41
CA GLU A 37 -22.72 19.00 8.83
C GLU A 37 -21.63 19.96 8.32
N TYR A 38 -20.37 19.51 8.31
CA TYR A 38 -19.21 20.31 7.90
C TYR A 38 -18.79 20.11 6.44
N GLY A 39 -19.50 19.25 5.68
CA GLY A 39 -19.15 18.92 4.29
C GLY A 39 -17.84 18.14 4.14
N VAL A 40 -17.42 17.41 5.18
CA VAL A 40 -16.17 16.64 5.20
C VAL A 40 -16.40 15.26 4.56
N ARG A 41 -15.52 14.89 3.62
CA ARG A 41 -15.47 13.54 3.05
C ARG A 41 -14.22 12.83 3.56
N ALA A 42 -14.34 11.52 3.75
CA ALA A 42 -13.31 10.67 4.34
C ALA A 42 -13.23 9.34 3.58
N THR A 43 -12.15 8.59 3.82
CA THR A 43 -12.02 7.20 3.36
C THR A 43 -12.39 6.25 4.49
N LEU A 44 -13.44 5.46 4.33
CA LEU A 44 -13.94 4.54 5.36
C LEU A 44 -13.58 3.11 4.98
N LYS A 45 -12.66 2.52 5.74
CA LYS A 45 -12.25 1.12 5.61
C LYS A 45 -13.28 0.23 6.27
N LEU A 46 -14.03 -0.53 5.48
CA LEU A 46 -15.14 -1.36 5.95
C LEU A 46 -14.84 -2.84 5.76
N CYS A 47 -15.13 -3.60 6.82
CA CYS A 47 -15.23 -5.04 6.70
C CYS A 47 -16.59 -5.43 6.12
N THR A 48 -16.64 -6.45 5.27
CA THR A 48 -17.92 -6.92 4.69
C THR A 48 -18.93 -7.25 5.77
N LYS A 49 -18.48 -7.96 6.83
CA LYS A 49 -19.31 -8.35 7.96
C LYS A 49 -19.89 -7.15 8.74
N LYS A 50 -19.13 -6.06 8.87
CA LYS A 50 -19.62 -4.83 9.51
C LYS A 50 -20.77 -4.22 8.72
N TYR A 51 -20.63 -4.13 7.41
CA TYR A 51 -21.69 -3.59 6.57
C TYR A 51 -22.96 -4.46 6.61
N GLU A 52 -22.81 -5.78 6.60
CA GLU A 52 -23.94 -6.71 6.74
C GLU A 52 -24.62 -6.62 8.12
N GLN A 53 -23.85 -6.39 9.19
CA GLN A 53 -24.40 -6.11 10.52
C GLN A 53 -25.27 -4.86 10.52
N LEU A 54 -24.81 -3.75 9.93
CA LEU A 54 -25.59 -2.51 9.84
C LEU A 54 -26.93 -2.72 9.12
N ILE A 55 -26.94 -3.50 8.03
CA ILE A 55 -28.17 -3.89 7.33
C ILE A 55 -29.07 -4.73 8.25
N HIS A 56 -28.51 -5.74 8.91
CA HIS A 56 -29.25 -6.62 9.81
C HIS A 56 -29.92 -5.85 10.95
N ASN A 57 -29.21 -4.88 11.51
CA ASN A 57 -29.68 -4.03 12.60
C ASN A 57 -30.62 -2.90 12.13
N GLY A 58 -30.92 -2.80 10.83
CA GLY A 58 -31.82 -1.80 10.28
C GLY A 58 -31.28 -0.37 10.33
N ARG A 59 -29.94 -0.21 10.34
CA ARG A 59 -29.25 1.09 10.44
C ARG A 59 -29.20 1.86 9.12
N THR A 60 -30.36 2.11 8.52
CA THR A 60 -30.47 2.87 7.28
C THR A 60 -29.93 4.30 7.43
N ASP A 61 -30.05 4.87 8.62
CA ASP A 61 -29.48 6.15 9.04
C ASP A 61 -27.95 6.22 8.81
N ILE A 62 -27.23 5.17 9.18
CA ILE A 62 -25.78 5.06 8.95
C ILE A 62 -25.49 4.78 7.47
N LEU A 63 -26.22 3.83 6.86
CA LEU A 63 -25.96 3.39 5.49
C LEU A 63 -26.13 4.53 4.48
N GLU A 64 -27.09 5.43 4.69
CA GLU A 64 -27.30 6.62 3.86
C GLU A 64 -26.10 7.57 3.94
N LEU A 65 -25.59 7.85 5.14
CA LEU A 65 -24.44 8.74 5.32
C LEU A 65 -23.13 8.12 4.80
N LEU A 66 -22.95 6.80 4.92
CA LEU A 66 -21.78 6.11 4.35
C LEU A 66 -21.65 6.33 2.84
N ALA A 67 -22.76 6.56 2.13
CA ALA A 67 -22.75 6.77 0.68
C ALA A 67 -22.04 8.07 0.26
N ASP A 68 -21.91 9.05 1.16
CA ASP A 68 -21.22 10.31 0.89
C ASP A 68 -19.68 10.17 0.94
N HIS A 69 -19.16 9.07 1.49
CA HIS A 69 -17.73 8.84 1.70
C HIS A 69 -17.12 7.88 0.65
N GLU A 70 -15.78 7.90 0.52
CA GLU A 70 -15.07 6.84 -0.20
C GLU A 70 -15.07 5.58 0.67
N LEU A 71 -15.49 4.44 0.12
CA LEU A 71 -15.42 3.16 0.84
C LEU A 71 -14.22 2.33 0.38
N ALA A 72 -13.49 1.79 1.34
CA ALA A 72 -12.31 0.95 1.15
C ALA A 72 -12.55 -0.45 1.72
N PHE A 73 -11.93 -1.47 1.10
CA PHE A 73 -12.07 -2.85 1.55
C PHE A 73 -11.11 -3.14 2.70
N HIS A 74 -11.65 -3.61 3.82
CA HIS A 74 -10.91 -3.90 5.04
C HIS A 74 -11.11 -5.35 5.50
N MET A 75 -10.97 -6.27 4.54
CA MET A 75 -11.25 -7.70 4.67
C MET A 75 -12.72 -8.09 4.92
N THR A 76 -13.01 -9.38 4.77
CA THR A 76 -14.36 -9.91 4.98
C THR A 76 -14.75 -9.90 6.45
N ASN A 77 -13.87 -10.43 7.30
CA ASN A 77 -14.13 -10.69 8.72
C ASN A 77 -13.19 -9.94 9.68
N HIS A 78 -12.36 -9.03 9.16
CA HIS A 78 -11.32 -8.32 9.91
C HIS A 78 -10.30 -9.28 10.54
N SER A 79 -10.27 -9.35 11.87
CA SER A 79 -9.27 -10.03 12.69
C SER A 79 -9.58 -11.50 13.02
N VAL A 80 -10.54 -12.12 12.34
CA VAL A 80 -10.78 -13.57 12.50
C VAL A 80 -9.62 -14.35 11.92
N HIS A 81 -8.95 -15.15 12.76
CA HIS A 81 -7.77 -15.90 12.38
C HIS A 81 -8.09 -17.11 11.48
N PRO A 82 -7.19 -17.50 10.55
CA PRO A 82 -5.93 -16.84 10.26
C PRO A 82 -6.12 -15.56 9.44
N ILE A 83 -5.43 -14.48 9.82
CA ILE A 83 -5.37 -13.20 9.08
C ILE A 83 -4.30 -13.28 7.95
N PRO A 84 -4.24 -12.33 7.00
CA PRO A 84 -3.49 -12.48 5.75
C PRO A 84 -2.05 -12.93 5.95
N SER A 85 -1.29 -12.24 6.80
CA SER A 85 0.11 -12.61 7.04
C SER A 85 0.24 -14.04 7.58
N GLU A 86 -0.66 -14.52 8.45
CA GLU A 86 -0.55 -15.87 9.02
C GLU A 86 -0.71 -16.98 7.98
N TYR A 87 -1.67 -16.87 7.06
CA TYR A 87 -1.85 -17.92 6.05
C TYR A 87 -0.96 -17.74 4.82
N LEU A 88 -0.51 -16.51 4.53
CA LEU A 88 0.38 -16.19 3.41
C LEU A 88 1.85 -16.39 3.73
N ASP A 89 2.26 -16.36 5.01
CA ASP A 89 3.66 -16.51 5.40
C ASP A 89 4.28 -17.84 4.96
N ARG A 90 3.48 -18.88 4.71
CA ARG A 90 3.97 -20.17 4.18
C ARG A 90 3.89 -20.30 2.66
N MET A 91 3.57 -19.22 1.95
CA MET A 91 3.29 -19.24 0.51
C MET A 91 4.23 -18.31 -0.25
N GLY A 92 4.65 -18.77 -1.42
CA GLY A 92 5.30 -17.88 -2.39
C GLY A 92 4.31 -16.90 -3.02
N PHE A 93 4.82 -15.90 -3.73
CA PHE A 93 4.06 -14.79 -4.28
C PHE A 93 2.81 -15.21 -5.08
N ALA A 94 2.98 -16.05 -6.11
CA ALA A 94 1.87 -16.42 -7.00
C ALA A 94 0.81 -17.26 -6.28
N GLN A 95 1.25 -18.22 -5.45
CA GLN A 95 0.33 -19.05 -4.66
C GLN A 95 -0.43 -18.21 -3.63
N GLY A 96 0.27 -17.29 -2.95
CA GLY A 96 -0.32 -16.40 -1.96
C GLY A 96 -1.40 -15.50 -2.57
N ALA A 97 -1.16 -14.95 -3.76
CA ALA A 97 -2.15 -14.14 -4.46
C ALA A 97 -3.43 -14.92 -4.78
N LEU A 98 -3.31 -16.19 -5.20
CA LEU A 98 -4.45 -17.07 -5.44
C LEU A 98 -5.20 -17.40 -4.14
N GLU A 99 -4.49 -17.63 -3.04
CA GLU A 99 -5.11 -17.94 -1.76
C GLU A 99 -5.84 -16.73 -1.16
N PHE A 100 -5.24 -15.53 -1.26
CA PHE A 100 -5.88 -14.29 -0.84
C PHE A 100 -7.17 -14.03 -1.64
N GLU A 101 -7.11 -14.16 -2.97
CA GLU A 101 -8.29 -14.10 -3.84
C GLU A 101 -9.38 -15.10 -3.40
N ARG A 102 -8.98 -16.34 -3.12
CA ARG A 102 -9.91 -17.41 -2.75
C ARG A 102 -10.61 -17.12 -1.42
N ARG A 103 -9.93 -16.47 -0.47
CA ARG A 103 -10.46 -16.17 0.88
C ARG A 103 -11.27 -14.89 0.91
N GLU A 104 -10.73 -13.82 0.33
CA GLU A 104 -11.27 -12.46 0.50
C GLU A 104 -12.09 -11.98 -0.71
N GLY A 105 -11.92 -12.60 -1.89
CA GLY A 105 -12.58 -12.15 -3.12
C GLY A 105 -14.11 -12.16 -3.05
N GLN A 106 -14.70 -13.14 -2.35
CA GLN A 106 -16.15 -13.17 -2.14
C GLN A 106 -16.61 -12.02 -1.23
N GLY A 107 -15.88 -11.72 -0.17
CA GLY A 107 -16.20 -10.61 0.73
C GLY A 107 -16.07 -9.26 0.04
N PHE A 108 -15.00 -9.06 -0.74
CA PHE A 108 -14.82 -7.89 -1.58
C PHE A 108 -16.00 -7.69 -2.55
N ALA A 109 -16.33 -8.72 -3.33
CA ALA A 109 -17.42 -8.66 -4.30
C ALA A 109 -18.78 -8.42 -3.63
N ARG A 110 -18.98 -9.01 -2.44
CA ARG A 110 -20.18 -8.81 -1.63
C ARG A 110 -20.30 -7.38 -1.14
N LEU A 111 -19.26 -6.83 -0.53
CA LEU A 111 -19.27 -5.45 -0.03
C LEU A 111 -19.51 -4.47 -1.18
N LYS A 112 -18.79 -4.63 -2.29
CA LYS A 112 -19.01 -3.85 -3.53
C LYS A 112 -20.46 -3.90 -4.00
N SER A 113 -21.08 -5.08 -3.99
CA SER A 113 -22.47 -5.24 -4.39
C SER A 113 -23.46 -4.60 -3.41
N LEU A 114 -23.16 -4.62 -2.11
CA LEU A 114 -24.04 -4.07 -1.08
C LEU A 114 -24.01 -2.54 -1.07
N THR A 115 -22.82 -1.95 -1.23
CA THR A 115 -22.63 -0.49 -1.22
C THR A 115 -22.95 0.15 -2.57
N GLY A 116 -22.85 -0.60 -3.67
CA GLY A 116 -22.94 -0.06 -5.03
C GLY A 116 -21.74 0.81 -5.45
N GLN A 117 -20.75 1.00 -4.57
CA GLN A 117 -19.54 1.76 -4.84
C GLN A 117 -18.43 0.86 -5.40
N ASN A 118 -17.54 1.43 -6.22
CA ASN A 118 -16.24 0.81 -6.42
C ASN A 118 -15.40 1.02 -5.15
N LEU A 119 -14.88 -0.05 -4.58
CA LEU A 119 -13.98 0.04 -3.44
C LEU A 119 -12.58 0.37 -3.97
N THR A 120 -12.05 1.54 -3.62
CA THR A 120 -10.89 2.15 -4.28
C THR A 120 -9.61 2.11 -3.47
N SER A 121 -9.69 1.65 -2.23
CA SER A 121 -8.54 1.39 -1.38
C SER A 121 -8.64 0.05 -0.67
N TYR A 122 -7.50 -0.46 -0.23
CA TYR A 122 -7.36 -1.60 0.67
C TYR A 122 -6.48 -1.22 1.86
N GLY A 123 -6.88 -1.61 3.06
CA GLY A 123 -6.02 -1.62 4.25
C GLY A 123 -6.12 -2.98 4.93
N HIS A 124 -5.01 -3.46 5.50
CA HIS A 124 -4.98 -4.69 6.25
C HIS A 124 -5.42 -4.46 7.71
N PRO A 125 -6.11 -5.43 8.34
CA PRO A 125 -6.31 -5.39 9.79
C PRO A 125 -4.98 -5.69 10.49
N GLY A 126 -4.79 -5.22 11.72
CA GLY A 126 -3.79 -5.84 12.61
C GLY A 126 -2.31 -5.63 12.25
N VAL A 127 -1.97 -4.71 11.33
CA VAL A 127 -0.64 -4.65 10.70
C VAL A 127 -0.32 -5.92 9.87
N ALA A 128 -1.36 -6.58 9.34
CA ALA A 128 -1.25 -7.84 8.61
C ALA A 128 -0.78 -7.66 7.15
N TRP A 129 0.38 -7.04 6.99
CA TRP A 129 1.03 -6.86 5.70
C TRP A 129 1.35 -8.18 5.02
N ALA A 130 1.14 -8.21 3.72
CA ALA A 130 1.55 -9.29 2.84
C ALA A 130 1.66 -8.77 1.40
N PRO A 131 2.85 -8.80 0.76
CA PRO A 131 3.01 -8.33 -0.62
C PRO A 131 2.21 -9.19 -1.61
N GLN A 132 1.89 -10.44 -1.26
CA GLN A 132 1.16 -11.38 -2.10
C GLN A 132 -0.27 -10.90 -2.43
N VAL A 133 -0.82 -9.91 -1.71
CA VAL A 133 -2.19 -9.42 -1.98
C VAL A 133 -2.27 -8.55 -3.24
N PHE A 134 -1.18 -7.88 -3.63
CA PHE A 134 -1.16 -6.85 -4.67
C PHE A 134 -1.69 -7.32 -6.05
N PRO A 135 -1.38 -8.54 -6.54
CA PRO A 135 -1.98 -9.04 -7.78
C PRO A 135 -3.51 -9.15 -7.71
N ALA A 136 -4.07 -9.56 -6.57
CA ALA A 136 -5.51 -9.64 -6.36
C ALA A 136 -6.13 -8.23 -6.28
N LEU A 137 -5.49 -7.29 -5.58
CA LEU A 137 -5.94 -5.89 -5.54
C LEU A 137 -6.04 -5.28 -6.95
N ARG A 138 -5.02 -5.51 -7.80
CA ARG A 138 -5.08 -5.07 -9.20
C ARG A 138 -6.16 -5.77 -10.01
N LYS A 139 -6.34 -7.08 -9.83
CA LYS A 139 -7.43 -7.85 -10.47
C LYS A 139 -8.80 -7.27 -10.10
N TRP A 140 -8.97 -6.83 -8.85
CA TRP A 140 -10.20 -6.22 -8.35
C TRP A 140 -10.40 -4.77 -8.81
N GLY A 141 -9.36 -4.15 -9.37
CA GLY A 141 -9.37 -2.75 -9.76
C GLY A 141 -9.25 -1.80 -8.56
N ILE A 142 -8.59 -2.23 -7.48
CA ILE A 142 -8.25 -1.36 -6.34
C ILE A 142 -6.94 -0.63 -6.66
N PRO A 143 -6.96 0.70 -6.86
CA PRO A 143 -5.77 1.46 -7.24
C PRO A 143 -4.89 1.89 -6.07
N THR A 144 -5.40 1.88 -4.83
CA THR A 144 -4.66 2.42 -3.68
C THR A 144 -4.58 1.46 -2.49
N TYR A 145 -3.57 1.68 -1.65
CA TYR A 145 -3.34 0.98 -0.39
C TYR A 145 -3.18 2.02 0.72
N LEU A 146 -4.00 1.97 1.78
CA LEU A 146 -4.02 2.96 2.86
C LEU A 146 -3.89 2.28 4.21
N ASP A 147 -2.75 2.46 4.88
CA ASP A 147 -2.47 1.81 6.15
C ASP A 147 -1.26 2.41 6.89
N ILE A 148 -0.87 1.81 8.02
CA ILE A 148 0.27 2.22 8.83
C ILE A 148 1.08 0.99 9.21
N HIS A 149 2.34 0.96 8.76
CA HIS A 149 3.30 -0.06 9.15
C HIS A 149 4.74 0.42 8.90
N ASP A 150 5.70 -0.27 9.52
CA ASP A 150 7.12 0.10 9.46
C ASP A 150 7.92 -0.70 8.42
N ILE A 151 7.25 -1.60 7.69
CA ILE A 151 7.88 -2.58 6.80
C ILE A 151 8.53 -1.92 5.58
N LEU A 152 7.81 -0.99 4.94
CA LEU A 152 8.21 -0.38 3.67
C LEU A 152 7.87 1.11 3.70
N ARG A 153 8.87 1.96 3.43
CA ARG A 153 8.72 3.43 3.41
C ARG A 153 9.69 4.04 2.40
N VAL A 154 9.19 4.97 1.59
CA VAL A 154 10.02 5.69 0.60
C VAL A 154 9.94 7.19 0.91
N TYR A 155 11.00 7.72 1.53
CA TYR A 155 11.12 9.14 1.92
C TYR A 155 9.95 9.67 2.79
N GLY A 156 9.14 8.78 3.35
CA GLY A 156 7.88 9.11 4.03
C GLY A 156 6.86 9.85 3.17
N GLN A 157 6.91 9.64 1.86
CA GLN A 157 5.95 10.11 0.88
C GLN A 157 5.16 8.91 0.32
N PRO A 158 4.04 9.14 -0.38
CA PRO A 158 3.36 8.05 -1.07
C PRO A 158 4.26 7.44 -2.15
N PHE A 159 4.05 6.15 -2.44
CA PHE A 159 4.89 5.41 -3.38
C PHE A 159 4.09 4.31 -4.08
N TRP A 160 4.54 3.90 -5.26
CA TRP A 160 3.97 2.73 -5.93
C TRP A 160 4.66 1.46 -5.48
N PHE A 161 3.87 0.44 -5.14
CA PHE A 161 4.34 -0.91 -4.90
C PHE A 161 3.34 -1.90 -5.50
N GLY A 162 3.84 -2.92 -6.18
CA GLY A 162 3.02 -3.95 -6.80
C GLY A 162 1.98 -3.43 -7.80
N GLY A 163 2.16 -2.22 -8.34
CA GLY A 163 1.22 -1.55 -9.25
C GLY A 163 0.01 -0.89 -8.58
N VAL A 164 0.08 -0.66 -7.26
CA VAL A 164 -0.92 0.02 -6.43
C VAL A 164 -0.23 1.19 -5.72
N LEU A 165 -0.90 2.32 -5.58
CA LEU A 165 -0.37 3.51 -4.94
C LEU A 165 -0.57 3.44 -3.42
N CYS A 166 0.53 3.38 -2.67
CA CYS A 166 0.55 3.17 -1.24
C CYS A 166 0.71 4.50 -0.47
N TYR A 167 -0.20 4.71 0.47
CA TYR A 167 -0.18 5.74 1.49
C TYR A 167 0.09 5.10 2.85
N THR A 168 1.29 4.53 3.01
CA THR A 168 1.68 3.79 4.21
C THR A 168 2.79 4.53 4.96
N LYS A 169 2.53 4.89 6.23
CA LYS A 169 3.46 5.60 7.13
C LYS A 169 4.12 6.83 6.48
N LEU A 170 3.29 7.82 6.14
CA LEU A 170 3.76 9.13 5.69
C LEU A 170 4.51 9.88 6.82
N ASN A 171 5.38 10.83 6.45
CA ASN A 171 6.09 11.71 7.41
C ASN A 171 5.09 12.42 8.34
N ASN A 172 3.95 12.80 7.78
CA ASN A 172 2.85 13.42 8.49
C ASN A 172 1.78 12.38 8.75
N LEU A 173 1.76 11.89 9.98
CA LEU A 173 0.78 10.94 10.47
C LEU A 173 0.17 11.49 11.76
N ALA A 174 -1.15 11.42 11.90
CA ALA A 174 -1.84 11.83 13.11
C ALA A 174 -3.02 10.93 13.42
N HIS A 175 -3.34 10.85 14.70
CA HIS A 175 -4.56 10.26 15.23
C HIS A 175 -5.01 11.10 16.42
N LEU A 176 -6.29 11.04 16.78
CA LEU A 176 -6.78 11.80 17.91
C LEU A 176 -6.18 11.25 19.21
N ASP A 177 -5.51 12.14 19.95
CA ASP A 177 -5.02 11.84 21.29
C ASP A 177 -6.22 11.89 22.25
N LYS A 178 -6.80 10.71 22.52
CA LYS A 178 -8.02 10.57 23.31
C LYS A 178 -7.86 11.05 24.76
N GLU A 179 -6.63 11.14 25.26
CA GLU A 179 -6.34 11.56 26.64
C GLU A 179 -6.24 13.09 26.78
N LYS A 180 -6.02 13.82 25.68
CA LYS A 180 -5.94 15.29 25.70
C LYS A 180 -7.31 15.95 25.75
N LYS A 181 -7.37 17.09 26.44
CA LYS A 181 -8.55 17.97 26.46
C LYS A 181 -8.64 18.86 25.23
N GLU A 182 -7.50 19.33 24.74
CA GLU A 182 -7.40 20.17 23.54
C GLU A 182 -7.21 19.28 22.30
N CYS A 183 -7.74 19.75 21.16
CA CYS A 183 -7.69 19.01 19.91
C CYS A 183 -6.25 18.84 19.39
N SER A 184 -5.69 17.64 19.55
CA SER A 184 -4.32 17.31 19.12
C SER A 184 -4.12 17.39 17.60
N LEU A 185 -5.20 17.24 16.83
CA LEU A 185 -5.17 17.17 15.38
C LEU A 185 -4.75 18.49 14.73
N ILE A 186 -5.13 19.62 15.33
CA ILE A 186 -4.76 20.96 14.83
C ILE A 186 -3.23 21.13 14.85
N GLN A 187 -2.59 20.73 15.95
CA GLN A 187 -1.14 20.80 16.06
C GLN A 187 -0.44 19.97 14.96
N SER A 188 -0.99 18.81 14.60
CA SER A 188 -0.44 17.98 13.52
C SER A 188 -0.51 18.66 12.15
N VAL A 189 -1.54 19.48 11.89
CA VAL A 189 -1.67 20.26 10.66
C VAL A 189 -0.66 21.42 10.61
N GLU A 190 -0.46 22.08 11.74
CA GLU A 190 0.48 23.21 11.88
C GLU A 190 1.93 22.76 11.73
N LEU A 191 2.25 21.55 12.18
CA LEU A 191 3.59 20.97 12.22
C LEU A 191 3.90 20.01 11.06
N MET A 192 3.10 20.00 9.98
CA MET A 192 3.38 19.15 8.82
C MET A 192 4.81 19.36 8.30
N ASP A 193 5.56 18.26 8.21
CA ASP A 193 6.83 18.20 7.51
C ASP A 193 6.62 18.33 6.00
N GLU A 194 7.24 19.37 5.43
CA GLU A 194 7.23 19.64 4.00
C GLU A 194 8.49 19.13 3.30
N ASN A 195 9.43 18.49 4.01
CA ASN A 195 10.63 17.93 3.42
C ASN A 195 10.27 16.83 2.42
N ASP A 196 11.00 16.80 1.30
CA ASP A 196 10.81 15.86 0.18
C ASP A 196 9.42 15.91 -0.50
N CYS A 197 8.51 16.78 -0.06
CA CYS A 197 7.26 17.08 -0.77
C CYS A 197 7.52 18.02 -1.96
N HIS A 198 6.79 17.87 -3.07
CA HIS A 198 6.91 18.78 -4.22
C HIS A 198 5.84 19.87 -4.15
N GLU A 199 4.65 19.65 -4.73
CA GLU A 199 3.56 20.63 -4.76
C GLU A 199 2.51 20.37 -3.67
N VAL A 200 2.36 19.12 -3.25
CA VAL A 200 1.36 18.70 -2.28
C VAL A 200 2.02 18.10 -1.04
N VAL A 201 1.49 18.46 0.13
CA VAL A 201 1.87 17.90 1.42
C VAL A 201 0.66 17.17 1.98
N PHE A 202 0.77 15.86 2.14
CA PHE A 202 -0.28 15.06 2.76
C PHE A 202 -0.05 14.95 4.26
N LEU A 203 -1.14 15.02 5.04
CA LEU A 203 -1.25 14.53 6.41
C LEU A 203 -2.20 13.32 6.38
N SER A 204 -1.69 12.14 6.73
CA SER A 204 -2.51 10.94 6.91
C SER A 204 -3.09 10.92 8.32
N MET A 205 -4.41 10.94 8.43
CA MET A 205 -5.12 11.00 9.70
C MET A 205 -6.04 9.81 9.85
N TYR A 206 -5.86 9.08 10.94
CA TYR A 206 -6.56 7.82 11.16
C TYR A 206 -7.11 7.70 12.57
N ASP A 207 -8.27 7.09 12.69
CA ASP A 207 -8.87 6.70 13.96
C ASP A 207 -9.87 5.57 13.73
N HIS A 208 -10.33 4.92 14.81
CA HIS A 208 -11.35 3.89 14.75
C HIS A 208 -12.59 4.41 15.48
N PRO A 209 -13.79 4.47 14.85
CA PRO A 209 -14.96 5.06 15.50
C PRO A 209 -15.32 4.40 16.83
N HIS A 210 -15.04 3.11 17.01
CA HIS A 210 -15.27 2.39 18.26
C HIS A 210 -14.40 2.93 19.42
N GLU A 211 -13.19 3.43 19.15
CA GLU A 211 -12.33 4.00 20.19
C GLU A 211 -12.89 5.29 20.81
N LEU A 212 -13.91 5.91 20.20
CA LEU A 212 -14.60 7.06 20.78
C LEU A 212 -15.53 6.67 21.94
N VAL A 213 -15.91 5.40 22.01
CA VAL A 213 -16.80 4.85 23.04
C VAL A 213 -16.21 3.68 23.81
N CYS A 214 -15.11 3.09 23.35
CA CYS A 214 -14.45 1.95 23.99
C CYS A 214 -13.06 2.32 24.54
N THR A 215 -12.70 1.72 25.67
CA THR A 215 -11.37 1.88 26.31
C THR A 215 -10.35 0.85 25.83
N LYS A 216 -10.79 -0.16 25.09
CA LYS A 216 -9.95 -1.22 24.52
C LYS A 216 -10.43 -1.55 23.11
N PHE A 217 -9.49 -1.94 22.23
CA PHE A 217 -9.83 -2.47 20.92
C PHE A 217 -10.68 -3.74 21.01
N TRP A 218 -11.69 -3.83 20.16
CA TRP A 218 -12.57 -5.00 20.06
C TRP A 218 -11.79 -6.26 19.65
N ASP A 219 -10.74 -6.10 18.83
CA ASP A 219 -9.81 -7.17 18.45
C ASP A 219 -9.11 -7.76 19.67
N SER A 220 -8.56 -6.92 20.54
CA SER A 220 -7.88 -7.35 21.75
C SER A 220 -8.83 -7.97 22.79
N ALA A 221 -10.15 -7.70 22.70
CA ALA A 221 -11.15 -8.37 23.52
C ALA A 221 -11.49 -9.78 23.02
N ASN A 222 -11.34 -10.03 21.72
CA ASN A 222 -11.86 -11.24 21.06
C ASN A 222 -10.77 -12.15 20.51
N PHE A 223 -9.77 -11.61 19.83
CA PHE A 223 -8.82 -12.36 19.00
C PHE A 223 -7.39 -12.39 19.56
N ALA A 224 -7.16 -11.73 20.70
CA ALA A 224 -5.84 -11.64 21.32
C ALA A 224 -5.12 -13.00 21.40
N TYR A 225 -3.86 -13.00 20.99
CA TYR A 225 -2.95 -14.14 20.92
C TYR A 225 -3.38 -15.20 19.90
N GLY A 226 -3.92 -14.78 18.75
CA GLY A 226 -4.29 -15.66 17.64
C GLY A 226 -5.51 -16.54 17.91
N LYS A 227 -6.43 -16.10 18.76
CA LYS A 227 -7.60 -16.88 19.21
C LYS A 227 -8.81 -16.61 18.33
N ASN A 228 -9.67 -17.61 18.19
CA ASN A 228 -11.03 -17.43 17.66
C ASN A 228 -12.04 -17.92 18.70
N PRO A 229 -12.68 -17.03 19.46
CA PRO A 229 -13.63 -17.44 20.49
C PRO A 229 -14.92 -17.94 19.85
N ALA A 230 -15.64 -18.82 20.56
CA ALA A 230 -16.93 -19.33 20.08
C ALA A 230 -18.01 -18.24 20.01
N TYR A 231 -17.88 -17.20 20.84
CA TYR A 231 -18.78 -16.05 20.90
C TYR A 231 -17.96 -14.78 21.05
N LEU A 232 -18.32 -13.74 20.30
CA LEU A 232 -17.70 -12.44 20.42
C LEU A 232 -18.31 -11.66 21.58
N GLN A 233 -17.50 -10.82 22.22
CA GLN A 233 -17.87 -9.97 23.34
C GLN A 233 -17.65 -8.49 22.97
N PRO A 234 -18.58 -7.59 23.35
CA PRO A 234 -18.37 -6.14 23.21
C PRO A 234 -17.12 -5.68 23.95
N ALA A 235 -16.48 -4.63 23.43
CA ALA A 235 -15.36 -4.00 24.10
C ALA A 235 -15.83 -3.18 25.32
N PRO A 236 -15.01 -3.06 26.39
CA PRO A 236 -15.33 -2.22 27.53
C PRO A 236 -15.55 -0.75 27.12
N LEU A 237 -16.64 -0.16 27.60
CA LEU A 237 -17.01 1.22 27.29
C LEU A 237 -16.17 2.25 28.08
N ARG A 238 -16.10 3.46 27.53
CA ARG A 238 -15.61 4.67 28.18
C ARG A 238 -16.61 5.20 29.20
N GLU A 239 -16.16 6.14 30.03
CA GLU A 239 -17.03 6.80 31.00
C GLU A 239 -18.00 7.78 30.29
N ASP A 240 -19.14 8.02 30.93
CA ASP A 240 -20.14 8.98 30.45
C ASP A 240 -19.51 10.36 30.21
N GLY A 241 -19.81 11.00 29.08
CA GLY A 241 -19.29 12.32 28.71
C GLY A 241 -17.95 12.30 27.96
N GLU A 242 -17.21 11.18 27.96
CA GLU A 242 -15.97 11.09 27.18
C GLU A 242 -16.23 11.10 25.68
N PHE A 243 -17.28 10.40 25.23
CA PHE A 243 -17.66 10.37 23.82
C PHE A 243 -17.96 11.78 23.29
N GLU A 244 -18.78 12.54 24.01
CA GLU A 244 -19.13 13.92 23.65
C GLU A 244 -17.91 14.83 23.61
N ARG A 245 -16.97 14.67 24.56
CA ARG A 245 -15.70 15.40 24.57
C ARG A 245 -14.86 15.07 23.33
N LEU A 246 -14.75 13.80 22.95
CA LEU A 246 -13.97 13.38 21.78
C LEU A 246 -14.62 13.85 20.47
N LEU A 247 -15.95 13.76 20.38
CA LEU A 247 -16.70 14.26 19.23
C LEU A 247 -16.55 15.79 19.07
N GLU A 248 -16.51 16.54 20.18
CA GLU A 248 -16.27 17.98 20.16
C GLU A 248 -14.85 18.34 19.66
N GLN A 249 -13.86 17.48 19.88
CA GLN A 249 -12.53 17.68 19.31
C GLN A 249 -12.53 17.55 17.77
N TYR A 250 -13.29 16.61 17.19
CA TYR A 250 -13.50 16.57 15.74
C TYR A 250 -14.26 17.79 15.24
N ARG A 251 -15.28 18.26 15.98
CA ARG A 251 -16.01 19.48 15.62
C ARG A 251 -15.07 20.68 15.55
N THR A 252 -14.24 20.84 16.56
CA THR A 252 -13.20 21.89 16.63
C THR A 252 -12.21 21.76 15.47
N PHE A 253 -11.81 20.54 15.14
CA PHE A 253 -10.90 20.27 14.04
C PHE A 253 -11.50 20.63 12.67
N PHE A 254 -12.74 20.23 12.41
CA PHE A 254 -13.42 20.55 11.15
C PHE A 254 -13.68 22.05 11.01
N GLN A 255 -14.02 22.75 12.10
CA GLN A 255 -14.09 24.20 12.14
C GLN A 255 -12.76 24.85 11.80
N TYR A 256 -11.65 24.33 12.35
CA TYR A 256 -10.32 24.82 12.05
C TYR A 256 -10.01 24.67 10.56
N VAL A 257 -10.17 23.48 9.98
CA VAL A 257 -9.86 23.26 8.56
C VAL A 257 -10.75 24.10 7.64
N ASN A 258 -12.05 24.20 7.91
CA ASN A 258 -12.97 25.04 7.10
C ASN A 258 -12.67 26.54 7.18
N ALA A 259 -11.90 27.00 8.18
CA ALA A 259 -11.46 28.39 8.30
C ALA A 259 -10.15 28.69 7.55
N HIS A 260 -9.52 27.69 6.92
CA HIS A 260 -8.21 27.80 6.28
C HIS A 260 -8.27 27.30 4.82
N ASP A 261 -8.39 28.22 3.87
CA ASP A 261 -8.55 27.93 2.43
C ASP A 261 -7.38 27.14 1.81
N GLU A 262 -6.20 27.13 2.45
CA GLU A 262 -5.02 26.41 1.98
C GLU A 262 -4.99 24.92 2.36
N ILE A 263 -5.95 24.47 3.18
CA ILE A 263 -6.08 23.11 3.68
C ILE A 263 -7.35 22.48 3.09
N GLU A 264 -7.24 21.25 2.58
CA GLU A 264 -8.39 20.53 2.03
C GLU A 264 -8.42 19.08 2.50
N PHE A 265 -9.59 18.60 2.92
CA PHE A 265 -9.85 17.17 3.08
C PHE A 265 -9.97 16.51 1.71
N VAL A 266 -9.20 15.46 1.48
CA VAL A 266 -9.29 14.65 0.27
C VAL A 266 -9.37 13.19 0.65
N THR A 267 -10.21 12.46 -0.07
CA THR A 267 -10.23 11.00 -0.02
C THR A 267 -8.99 10.43 -0.74
N VAL A 268 -8.63 9.18 -0.48
CA VAL A 268 -7.43 8.56 -1.07
C VAL A 268 -7.58 8.39 -2.59
N GLN A 269 -8.79 8.16 -3.09
CA GLN A 269 -9.05 8.16 -4.51
C GLN A 269 -8.85 9.56 -5.12
N GLN A 270 -9.33 10.61 -4.45
CA GLN A 270 -9.16 11.99 -4.92
C GLN A 270 -7.68 12.40 -4.92
N SER A 271 -6.88 11.92 -3.95
CA SER A 271 -5.48 12.30 -3.87
C SER A 271 -4.64 11.82 -5.05
N MET A 272 -5.06 10.75 -5.73
CA MET A 272 -4.40 10.27 -6.95
C MET A 272 -4.33 11.34 -8.06
N ALA A 273 -5.31 12.25 -8.12
CA ALA A 273 -5.35 13.28 -9.15
C ALA A 273 -4.24 14.35 -9.01
N TYR A 274 -3.54 14.37 -7.87
CA TYR A 274 -2.41 15.26 -7.65
C TYR A 274 -1.07 14.62 -8.03
N GLU A 275 -1.03 13.34 -8.42
CA GLU A 275 0.23 12.74 -8.85
C GLU A 275 0.72 13.39 -10.16
N GLN A 276 2.00 13.73 -10.19
CA GLN A 276 2.68 14.27 -11.35
C GLN A 276 3.06 13.13 -12.29
N HIS A 277 2.72 13.30 -13.57
CA HIS A 277 3.06 12.34 -14.62
C HIS A 277 3.90 13.01 -15.70
N ARG A 278 4.83 12.24 -16.26
CA ARG A 278 5.64 12.69 -17.40
C ARG A 278 4.75 12.78 -18.65
N PHE A 279 4.89 13.89 -19.37
CA PHE A 279 4.25 14.09 -20.68
C PHE A 279 5.17 13.74 -21.86
N GLU A 280 6.48 13.64 -21.62
CA GLU A 280 7.48 13.34 -22.63
C GLU A 280 7.69 11.82 -22.82
N PRO A 281 8.02 11.34 -24.03
CA PRO A 281 8.33 9.94 -24.24
C PRO A 281 9.74 9.59 -23.71
N ILE A 282 9.91 8.36 -23.22
CA ILE A 282 11.23 7.83 -22.86
C ILE A 282 12.01 7.57 -24.16
N THR A 283 13.22 8.11 -24.25
CA THR A 283 14.11 8.00 -25.41
C THR A 283 15.21 6.96 -25.21
N ALA A 284 15.90 6.63 -26.30
CA ALA A 284 17.08 5.76 -26.28
C ALA A 284 18.25 6.35 -25.46
N GLU A 285 18.37 7.68 -25.37
CA GLU A 285 19.38 8.33 -24.53
C GLU A 285 18.99 8.21 -23.06
N ASP A 286 17.72 8.39 -22.72
CA ASP A 286 17.24 8.24 -21.35
C ASP A 286 17.51 6.84 -20.79
N VAL A 287 17.23 5.79 -21.59
CA VAL A 287 17.53 4.40 -21.20
C VAL A 287 19.03 4.17 -20.99
N ARG A 288 19.89 4.76 -21.83
CA ARG A 288 21.35 4.71 -21.66
C ARG A 288 21.82 5.45 -20.41
N MET A 289 21.20 6.59 -20.11
CA MET A 289 21.48 7.36 -18.91
C MET A 289 21.10 6.57 -17.65
N ALA A 290 19.90 6.00 -17.60
CA ALA A 290 19.46 5.18 -16.48
C ALA A 290 20.38 3.97 -16.27
N ALA A 291 20.72 3.24 -17.34
CA ALA A 291 21.64 2.10 -17.29
C ALA A 291 23.03 2.48 -16.76
N ARG A 292 23.56 3.63 -17.16
CA ARG A 292 24.85 4.14 -16.68
C ARG A 292 24.79 4.58 -15.22
N SER A 293 23.76 5.33 -14.85
CA SER A 293 23.62 5.91 -13.50
C SER A 293 23.40 4.84 -12.44
N LEU A 294 22.63 3.79 -12.76
CA LEU A 294 22.35 2.69 -11.83
C LEU A 294 23.50 1.68 -11.76
N GLY A 295 24.32 1.53 -12.80
CA GLY A 295 25.57 0.76 -12.73
C GLY A 295 25.43 -0.70 -12.29
N GLY A 296 24.24 -1.30 -12.44
CA GLY A 296 23.92 -2.66 -11.97
C GLY A 296 23.22 -2.75 -10.62
N GLU A 297 22.94 -1.62 -9.99
CA GLU A 297 22.05 -1.52 -8.84
C GLU A 297 20.59 -1.42 -9.31
N ALA A 298 19.83 -2.50 -9.15
CA ALA A 298 18.41 -2.54 -9.49
C ALA A 298 17.60 -1.72 -8.46
N GLY A 299 17.44 -0.43 -8.77
CA GLY A 299 16.64 0.55 -8.03
C GLY A 299 15.62 1.23 -8.93
N PHE A 300 15.25 2.46 -8.60
CA PHE A 300 14.36 3.28 -9.42
C PHE A 300 15.11 4.47 -10.03
N PHE A 301 14.58 5.03 -11.13
CA PHE A 301 15.18 6.14 -11.86
C PHE A 301 14.11 7.14 -12.30
N ASP A 302 14.40 8.42 -12.17
CA ASP A 302 13.52 9.51 -12.59
C ASP A 302 13.67 9.75 -14.10
N PHE A 303 12.58 9.52 -14.84
CA PHE A 303 12.45 9.90 -16.23
C PHE A 303 11.59 11.16 -16.30
N HIS A 304 12.24 12.32 -16.37
CA HIS A 304 11.59 13.62 -16.62
C HIS A 304 10.43 13.94 -15.66
N GLY A 305 10.62 13.69 -14.36
CA GLY A 305 9.66 13.96 -13.29
C GLY A 305 8.75 12.79 -12.91
N GLU A 306 8.84 11.64 -13.59
CA GLU A 306 8.12 10.42 -13.22
C GLU A 306 9.10 9.26 -13.06
N TRP A 307 9.01 8.58 -11.92
CA TRP A 307 9.89 7.47 -11.59
C TRP A 307 9.50 6.18 -12.33
N SER A 308 10.50 5.38 -12.66
CA SER A 308 10.33 3.98 -13.06
C SER A 308 11.03 3.06 -12.05
N SER A 309 10.36 1.95 -11.73
CA SER A 309 10.86 0.89 -10.85
C SER A 309 11.93 0.04 -11.54
N ALA A 310 12.63 -0.79 -10.76
CA ALA A 310 13.68 -1.68 -11.28
C ALA A 310 13.17 -2.61 -12.40
N SER A 311 11.93 -3.11 -12.27
CA SER A 311 11.31 -3.98 -13.26
C SER A 311 10.99 -3.26 -14.57
N GLU A 312 10.50 -2.01 -14.48
CA GLU A 312 10.24 -1.17 -15.64
C GLU A 312 11.55 -0.80 -16.36
N ILE A 313 12.62 -0.52 -15.60
CA ILE A 313 13.94 -0.21 -16.16
C ILE A 313 14.56 -1.45 -16.84
N LEU A 314 14.46 -2.63 -16.22
CA LEU A 314 14.87 -3.89 -16.84
C LEU A 314 14.14 -4.11 -18.17
N ASN A 315 12.82 -3.88 -18.16
CA ASN A 315 11.98 -3.98 -19.35
C ASN A 315 12.41 -2.98 -20.45
N LEU A 316 12.72 -1.73 -20.09
CA LEU A 316 13.21 -0.71 -21.02
C LEU A 316 14.57 -1.07 -21.62
N MET A 317 15.52 -1.58 -20.83
CA MET A 317 16.81 -2.05 -21.33
C MET A 317 16.66 -3.25 -22.29
N ALA A 318 15.77 -4.19 -21.95
CA ALA A 318 15.46 -5.31 -22.83
C ALA A 318 14.84 -4.84 -24.15
N ARG A 319 13.93 -3.85 -24.11
CA ARG A 319 13.33 -3.23 -25.31
C ARG A 319 14.38 -2.54 -26.18
N TYR A 320 15.33 -1.83 -25.57
CA TYR A 320 16.45 -1.18 -26.25
C TYR A 320 17.27 -2.18 -27.07
N LEU A 321 17.69 -3.27 -26.44
CA LEU A 321 18.54 -4.29 -27.09
C LEU A 321 17.81 -5.12 -28.15
N THR A 322 16.49 -5.11 -28.12
CA THR A 322 15.64 -5.90 -29.04
C THR A 322 14.92 -5.04 -30.09
N GLY A 323 15.12 -3.72 -30.08
CA GLY A 323 14.52 -2.80 -31.04
C GLY A 323 13.00 -2.62 -30.88
N ARG A 324 12.49 -2.73 -29.65
CA ARG A 324 11.07 -2.55 -29.31
C ARG A 324 10.79 -1.13 -28.79
N ALA A 325 9.55 -0.69 -28.90
CA ALA A 325 9.12 0.63 -28.40
C ALA A 325 9.32 0.76 -26.88
N PHE A 326 9.81 1.91 -26.42
CA PHE A 326 10.11 2.23 -25.02
C PHE A 326 8.85 2.54 -24.21
N LEU A 327 8.13 1.48 -23.86
CA LEU A 327 6.98 1.53 -22.96
C LEU A 327 7.36 0.80 -21.68
N PRO A 328 7.47 1.50 -20.53
CA PRO A 328 7.71 0.85 -19.26
C PRO A 328 6.55 -0.10 -18.96
N GLU A 329 6.88 -1.31 -18.56
CA GLU A 329 5.89 -2.32 -18.18
C GLU A 329 6.28 -2.85 -16.81
N LEU A 330 5.38 -2.71 -15.85
CA LEU A 330 5.57 -3.25 -14.51
C LEU A 330 5.56 -4.78 -14.54
N ILE A 331 6.59 -5.38 -13.95
CA ILE A 331 6.73 -6.83 -13.81
C ILE A 331 7.00 -7.14 -12.35
N TYR A 332 6.18 -7.98 -11.74
CA TYR A 332 6.39 -8.44 -10.36
C TYR A 332 7.76 -9.09 -10.20
N GLY A 333 8.33 -9.00 -9.00
CA GLY A 333 9.61 -9.62 -8.69
C GLY A 333 9.55 -11.14 -8.73
N PRO A 334 10.72 -11.80 -8.75
CA PRO A 334 10.78 -13.26 -8.81
C PRO A 334 10.16 -13.91 -7.58
N GLU A 335 9.72 -15.15 -7.72
CA GLU A 335 9.13 -15.93 -6.62
C GLU A 335 10.14 -16.22 -5.49
N ARG A 336 11.42 -16.36 -5.88
CA ARG A 336 12.55 -16.70 -5.01
C ARG A 336 13.83 -16.08 -5.55
N GLU A 337 14.75 -15.78 -4.65
CA GLU A 337 16.13 -15.46 -4.98
C GLU A 337 16.89 -16.75 -5.33
N GLU A 338 17.65 -16.72 -6.42
CA GLU A 338 18.45 -17.84 -6.91
C GLU A 338 19.83 -17.33 -7.35
N THR A 339 20.84 -18.20 -7.27
CA THR A 339 22.20 -17.87 -7.72
C THR A 339 22.36 -18.20 -9.21
N SER A 340 22.95 -17.27 -9.98
CA SER A 340 23.28 -17.52 -11.37
C SER A 340 24.29 -18.67 -11.53
N VAL A 341 24.10 -19.49 -12.56
CA VAL A 341 25.01 -20.57 -12.96
C VAL A 341 25.56 -20.25 -14.34
N LEU A 342 26.87 -20.01 -14.41
CA LEU A 342 27.53 -19.43 -15.57
C LEU A 342 28.61 -20.37 -16.12
N THR A 343 28.60 -20.55 -17.43
CA THR A 343 29.54 -21.39 -18.19
C THR A 343 30.28 -20.61 -19.28
N SER A 344 29.73 -19.49 -19.75
CA SER A 344 30.31 -18.70 -20.84
C SER A 344 29.75 -17.27 -20.89
N PRO A 345 30.40 -16.35 -21.63
CA PRO A 345 29.79 -15.10 -22.06
C PRO A 345 28.40 -15.28 -22.67
N VAL A 346 27.60 -14.22 -22.61
CA VAL A 346 26.22 -14.19 -23.10
C VAL A 346 26.01 -13.12 -24.16
N SER A 347 25.07 -13.37 -25.08
CA SER A 347 24.54 -12.31 -25.93
C SER A 347 23.60 -11.42 -25.13
N ALA A 348 23.88 -10.12 -25.11
CA ALA A 348 22.98 -9.14 -24.50
C ALA A 348 21.58 -9.17 -25.13
N LYS A 349 21.49 -9.42 -26.44
CA LYS A 349 20.22 -9.52 -27.15
C LYS A 349 19.44 -10.78 -26.77
N GLU A 350 20.10 -11.93 -26.66
CA GLU A 350 19.42 -13.18 -26.26
C GLU A 350 18.94 -13.12 -24.81
N LEU A 351 19.73 -12.53 -23.91
CA LEU A 351 19.30 -12.27 -22.53
C LEU A 351 18.11 -11.32 -22.49
N ALA A 352 18.13 -10.24 -23.28
CA ALA A 352 16.99 -9.34 -23.42
C ALA A 352 15.73 -10.03 -23.98
N GLU A 353 15.87 -10.94 -24.96
CA GLU A 353 14.75 -11.73 -25.47
C GLU A 353 14.18 -12.70 -24.41
N ALA A 354 15.04 -13.32 -23.61
CA ALA A 354 14.63 -14.25 -22.55
C ALA A 354 13.67 -13.60 -21.54
N ILE A 355 13.91 -12.32 -21.21
CA ILE A 355 13.04 -11.52 -20.32
C ILE A 355 11.60 -11.40 -20.86
N PHE A 356 11.41 -11.38 -22.18
CA PHE A 356 10.07 -11.32 -22.78
C PHE A 356 9.43 -12.68 -23.00
N SER A 357 10.22 -13.69 -23.36
CA SER A 357 9.69 -15.01 -23.76
C SER A 357 9.33 -15.89 -22.57
N ASP A 358 10.03 -15.74 -21.45
CA ASP A 358 9.87 -16.60 -20.29
C ASP A 358 9.20 -15.83 -19.14
N THR A 359 7.92 -15.49 -19.30
CA THR A 359 7.21 -14.66 -18.32
C THR A 359 6.02 -15.40 -17.71
N LYS A 360 6.13 -15.70 -16.41
CA LYS A 360 4.99 -16.15 -15.61
C LYS A 360 3.97 -15.03 -15.47
N ARG A 361 2.70 -15.41 -15.30
CA ARG A 361 1.62 -14.45 -15.10
C ARG A 361 0.75 -14.84 -13.92
N ILE A 362 0.44 -13.86 -13.07
CA ILE A 362 -0.54 -13.95 -12.00
C ILE A 362 -1.66 -12.96 -12.31
N PHE A 363 -2.89 -13.47 -12.46
CA PHE A 363 -4.06 -12.68 -12.89
C PHE A 363 -3.83 -11.83 -14.15
N GLY A 364 -2.97 -12.31 -15.06
CA GLY A 364 -2.63 -11.61 -16.31
C GLY A 364 -1.43 -10.67 -16.20
N TYR A 365 -0.97 -10.32 -15.00
CA TYR A 365 0.19 -9.47 -14.76
C TYR A 365 1.48 -10.29 -14.77
N LYS A 366 2.52 -9.74 -15.39
CA LYS A 366 3.83 -10.41 -15.55
C LYS A 366 4.57 -10.51 -14.22
N GLN A 367 5.33 -11.59 -14.06
CA GLN A 367 6.26 -11.83 -12.96
C GLN A 367 7.60 -12.28 -13.53
N LEU A 368 8.70 -11.75 -12.98
CA LEU A 368 10.06 -12.14 -13.34
C LEU A 368 10.28 -13.62 -12.99
N GLN A 369 11.10 -14.29 -13.79
CA GLN A 369 11.56 -15.63 -13.44
C GLN A 369 12.67 -15.56 -12.40
N SER A 370 12.81 -16.58 -11.57
CA SER A 370 13.96 -16.69 -10.67
C SER A 370 15.28 -16.90 -11.43
N LEU A 371 15.23 -17.55 -12.60
CA LEU A 371 16.37 -17.74 -13.50
C LEU A 371 15.91 -17.67 -14.96
N TYR A 372 16.67 -16.97 -15.80
CA TYR A 372 16.55 -16.94 -17.25
C TYR A 372 17.58 -17.86 -17.88
N ARG A 373 17.15 -18.71 -18.82
CA ARG A 373 18.08 -19.57 -19.56
C ARG A 373 18.59 -18.88 -20.82
N VAL A 374 19.91 -18.75 -20.95
CA VAL A 374 20.58 -18.23 -22.16
C VAL A 374 21.69 -19.21 -22.54
N GLY A 375 21.42 -20.07 -23.53
CA GLY A 375 22.27 -21.21 -23.84
C GLY A 375 22.32 -22.19 -22.66
N ASP A 376 23.53 -22.40 -22.13
CA ASP A 376 23.78 -23.24 -20.95
C ASP A 376 23.90 -22.42 -19.64
N ASN A 377 23.78 -21.10 -19.73
CA ASN A 377 23.75 -20.21 -18.56
C ASN A 377 22.33 -20.12 -17.98
N PHE A 378 22.25 -20.02 -16.66
CA PHE A 378 21.04 -19.66 -15.90
C PHE A 378 21.32 -18.39 -15.11
N ILE A 379 20.59 -17.31 -15.39
CA ILE A 379 20.93 -15.97 -14.93
C ILE A 379 19.76 -15.43 -14.11
N ASN A 380 20.02 -15.02 -12.87
CA ASN A 380 18.99 -14.44 -12.01
C ASN A 380 18.63 -12.99 -12.45
N PRO A 381 17.52 -12.41 -11.97
CA PRO A 381 17.10 -11.07 -12.39
C PRO A 381 18.09 -9.94 -12.08
N VAL A 382 18.80 -9.97 -10.94
CA VAL A 382 19.72 -8.89 -10.57
C VAL A 382 20.97 -8.89 -11.45
N ASP A 383 21.51 -10.07 -11.76
CA ASP A 383 22.63 -10.22 -12.68
C ASP A 383 22.21 -9.90 -14.11
N ALA A 384 20.98 -10.25 -14.51
CA ALA A 384 20.41 -9.82 -15.77
C ALA A 384 20.33 -8.29 -15.86
N PHE A 385 19.86 -7.62 -14.80
CA PHE A 385 19.82 -6.16 -14.73
C PHE A 385 21.20 -5.53 -14.88
N ALA A 386 22.20 -6.00 -14.14
CA ALA A 386 23.57 -5.49 -14.24
C ALA A 386 24.20 -5.76 -15.62
N THR A 387 23.99 -6.95 -16.16
CA THR A 387 24.50 -7.32 -17.49
C THR A 387 23.88 -6.47 -18.58
N LEU A 388 22.56 -6.26 -18.56
CA LEU A 388 21.89 -5.39 -19.54
C LEU A 388 22.26 -3.93 -19.35
N SER A 389 22.47 -3.46 -18.11
CA SER A 389 22.92 -2.09 -17.82
C SER A 389 24.27 -1.82 -18.48
N LYS A 390 25.22 -2.75 -18.36
CA LYS A 390 26.52 -2.65 -19.02
C LYS A 390 26.39 -2.69 -20.55
N ALA A 391 25.65 -3.66 -21.08
CA ALA A 391 25.44 -3.79 -22.53
C ALA A 391 24.85 -2.52 -23.16
N VAL A 392 23.84 -1.92 -22.50
CA VAL A 392 23.18 -0.70 -22.96
C VAL A 392 24.10 0.52 -22.82
N SER A 393 24.78 0.68 -21.69
CA SER A 393 25.60 1.86 -21.40
C SER A 393 26.91 1.90 -22.21
N GLU A 394 27.52 0.75 -22.48
CA GLU A 394 28.78 0.61 -23.23
C GLU A 394 28.58 0.24 -24.71
N GLY A 395 27.38 -0.18 -25.12
CA GLY A 395 27.08 -0.59 -26.50
C GLY A 395 27.68 -1.94 -26.88
N VAL A 396 27.82 -2.86 -25.92
CA VAL A 396 28.46 -4.17 -26.10
C VAL A 396 27.40 -5.26 -26.32
N SER A 397 27.61 -6.12 -27.33
CA SER A 397 26.64 -7.18 -27.70
C SER A 397 26.93 -8.56 -27.10
N GLN A 398 28.18 -8.82 -26.70
CA GLN A 398 28.66 -10.06 -26.09
C GLN A 398 29.53 -9.71 -24.89
N LEU A 399 29.19 -10.25 -23.71
CA LEU A 399 29.85 -9.89 -22.46
C LEU A 399 29.74 -11.00 -21.42
N GLU A 400 30.66 -11.01 -20.47
CA GLU A 400 30.51 -11.78 -19.25
C GLU A 400 29.30 -11.28 -18.45
N VAL A 401 28.59 -12.19 -17.80
CA VAL A 401 27.49 -11.81 -16.88
C VAL A 401 28.07 -10.99 -15.74
N GLN A 402 27.43 -9.86 -15.45
CA GLN A 402 27.81 -8.96 -14.36
C GLN A 402 26.99 -9.31 -13.12
N SER A 403 27.61 -9.24 -11.95
CA SER A 403 26.90 -9.39 -10.67
C SER A 403 26.13 -8.11 -10.33
N GLY A 404 24.85 -8.25 -10.02
CA GLY A 404 23.98 -7.14 -9.64
C GLY A 404 23.56 -7.15 -8.18
N ARG A 405 22.81 -6.12 -7.77
CA ARG A 405 22.20 -6.00 -6.44
C ARG A 405 20.81 -5.38 -6.55
N LEU A 406 19.83 -5.87 -5.79
CA LEU A 406 18.51 -5.25 -5.67
C LEU A 406 18.56 -4.08 -4.68
N ALA A 407 18.92 -2.88 -5.16
CA ALA A 407 19.00 -1.68 -4.32
C ALA A 407 17.64 -1.22 -3.79
N ALA A 408 16.55 -1.49 -4.52
CA ALA A 408 15.19 -1.19 -4.02
C ALA A 408 14.85 -1.94 -2.72
N ALA A 409 15.55 -3.05 -2.41
CA ALA A 409 15.37 -3.79 -1.17
C ALA A 409 15.81 -3.00 0.08
N ASP A 410 16.64 -1.97 -0.07
CA ASP A 410 17.14 -1.15 1.04
C ASP A 410 16.02 -0.33 1.72
N TYR A 411 14.87 -0.20 1.06
CA TYR A 411 13.67 0.46 1.59
C TYR A 411 12.80 -0.44 2.47
N VAL A 412 13.13 -1.74 2.57
CA VAL A 412 12.43 -2.68 3.43
C VAL A 412 13.14 -2.79 4.77
N SER A 413 12.41 -2.50 5.84
CA SER A 413 12.89 -2.73 7.19
C SER A 413 12.70 -4.21 7.55
N ARG A 414 13.82 -4.95 7.65
CA ARG A 414 13.82 -6.39 7.95
C ARG A 414 13.73 -6.70 9.44
N ASP A 415 14.21 -5.78 10.27
CA ASP A 415 14.37 -5.98 11.72
C ASP A 415 13.20 -5.40 12.53
N ILE A 416 11.99 -5.35 11.93
CA ILE A 416 10.82 -4.82 12.63
C ILE A 416 10.20 -5.87 13.57
N GLU A 417 9.59 -5.39 14.65
CA GLU A 417 8.64 -6.19 15.40
C GLU A 417 7.35 -6.32 14.57
N PHE A 418 7.21 -7.43 13.86
CA PHE A 418 6.02 -7.68 13.04
C PHE A 418 4.77 -7.65 13.93
N GLY A 419 3.74 -6.92 13.49
CA GLY A 419 2.53 -6.69 14.29
C GLY A 419 2.60 -5.47 15.23
N GLY A 420 3.74 -4.77 15.32
CA GLY A 420 3.86 -3.49 16.03
C GLY A 420 3.53 -3.54 17.52
N GLY A 421 3.74 -4.70 18.17
CA GLY A 421 3.40 -4.92 19.57
C GLY A 421 1.90 -5.13 19.85
N TRP A 422 1.07 -5.23 18.81
CA TRP A 422 -0.37 -5.53 18.95
C TRP A 422 -0.56 -6.98 19.42
N ASP A 423 -1.34 -7.17 20.49
CA ASP A 423 -1.67 -8.48 21.07
C ASP A 423 -2.55 -9.38 20.18
N LEU A 424 -2.85 -9.00 18.93
CA LEU A 424 -3.62 -9.80 17.98
C LEU A 424 -2.90 -11.10 17.56
N TRP A 425 -1.57 -11.05 17.47
CA TRP A 425 -0.76 -12.12 16.89
C TRP A 425 -0.48 -13.25 17.89
N LYS A 426 -0.29 -14.48 17.37
CA LYS A 426 0.31 -15.54 18.18
C LYS A 426 1.73 -15.14 18.60
N GLU A 427 2.10 -15.46 19.83
CA GLU A 427 3.40 -15.07 20.41
C GLU A 427 4.61 -15.60 19.63
N ASP A 428 4.44 -16.69 18.88
CA ASP A 428 5.47 -17.35 18.07
C ASP A 428 5.45 -16.96 16.59
N PHE A 429 4.52 -16.11 16.16
CA PHE A 429 4.45 -15.67 14.76
C PHE A 429 5.53 -14.63 14.45
N ARG A 430 6.23 -14.80 13.31
CA ARG A 430 7.40 -13.96 12.93
C ARG A 430 7.32 -13.37 11.52
N ALA A 431 6.41 -13.85 10.67
CA ALA A 431 6.22 -13.34 9.31
C ALA A 431 7.49 -13.30 8.44
N GLU A 432 8.42 -14.26 8.62
CA GLU A 432 9.73 -14.23 7.97
C GLU A 432 9.60 -14.21 6.43
N ASN A 433 8.77 -15.09 5.87
CA ASN A 433 8.61 -15.15 4.42
C ASN A 433 7.71 -14.01 3.90
N ILE A 434 6.85 -13.39 4.73
CA ILE A 434 6.23 -12.11 4.35
C ILE A 434 7.28 -11.04 4.06
N ILE A 435 8.29 -10.90 4.93
CA ILE A 435 9.38 -9.93 4.73
C ILE A 435 10.24 -10.31 3.53
N GLU A 436 10.60 -11.58 3.36
CA GLU A 436 11.35 -12.05 2.18
C GLU A 436 10.60 -11.77 0.87
N GLN A 437 9.30 -12.09 0.82
CA GLN A 437 8.49 -11.78 -0.35
C GLN A 437 8.39 -10.26 -0.55
N THR A 438 8.38 -9.45 0.51
CA THR A 438 8.31 -7.99 0.38
C THR A 438 9.56 -7.46 -0.31
N VAL A 439 10.73 -7.93 0.14
CA VAL A 439 12.02 -7.67 -0.50
C VAL A 439 11.99 -8.05 -1.97
N LEU A 440 11.55 -9.28 -2.28
CA LEU A 440 11.51 -9.76 -3.67
C LEU A 440 10.58 -8.92 -4.53
N GLN A 441 9.52 -8.33 -3.99
CA GLN A 441 8.58 -7.51 -4.76
C GLN A 441 8.99 -6.02 -4.85
N THR A 442 10.07 -5.59 -4.21
CA THR A 442 10.64 -4.23 -4.41
C THR A 442 11.12 -3.97 -5.83
N TRP A 443 11.19 -4.99 -6.68
CA TRP A 443 11.30 -4.83 -8.14
C TRP A 443 10.23 -3.91 -8.74
N THR A 444 9.09 -3.77 -8.06
CA THR A 444 7.96 -2.90 -8.46
C THR A 444 7.91 -1.57 -7.70
N LEU A 445 8.82 -1.36 -6.74
CA LEU A 445 8.86 -0.17 -5.89
C LEU A 445 9.35 1.04 -6.68
N LYS A 446 8.63 2.17 -6.56
CA LYS A 446 9.09 3.47 -7.02
C LYS A 446 8.40 4.61 -6.26
N PRO A 447 9.08 5.76 -6.05
CA PRO A 447 8.43 6.95 -5.50
C PRO A 447 7.25 7.40 -6.38
N ALA A 448 6.26 8.02 -5.76
CA ALA A 448 5.24 8.81 -6.44
C ALA A 448 5.47 10.30 -6.10
N VAL A 449 5.21 11.19 -7.06
CA VAL A 449 5.52 12.62 -6.95
C VAL A 449 4.21 13.41 -6.91
N PHE A 450 4.04 14.27 -5.90
CA PHE A 450 2.83 15.04 -5.67
C PHE A 450 3.09 16.53 -5.51
#